data_AF-A0A343J184-F1
#
_entry.id   AF-A0A343J184-F1
#
_cell.length_a   1.000
_cell.length_b   1.000
_cell.length_c   1.000
_cell.angle_alpha   90.00
_cell.angle_beta   90.00
_cell.angle_gamma   90.00
#
_symmetry.space_group_name_H-M   'P 1'
#
loop_
_entity.id
_entity.type
_entity.pdbx_description
1 polymer ?
#
loop_
_entity_poly.entity_id
_entity_poly.type
_entity_poly.pdbx_seq_one_letter_code
_entity_poly.pdbx_strand_id
1 'polypeptide(L)'
;MRIYRPDDYGHGAWRVLLVLDESVITQTWNIPFPELDGRRFTTDPGYDALISTAPDSWDKAFCFVDGICELHLYSNGVAEEQNPTPLPAVAEALINAVVHELL
;
A
#
# COMPACT_ATOMS: atom_id res chain seq x y z
N MET A 1 -6.13 9.62 0.94
CA MET A 1 -5.41 8.70 0.03
C MET A 1 -5.76 9.01 -1.43
N ARG A 2 -4.82 8.80 -2.35
CA ARG A 2 -5.01 8.96 -3.79
C ARG A 2 -4.39 7.79 -4.55
N ILE A 3 -5.10 7.24 -5.55
CA ILE A 3 -4.55 6.28 -6.52
C ILE A 3 -4.59 6.96 -7.89
N TYR A 4 -3.47 7.00 -8.61
CA TYR A 4 -3.37 7.68 -9.91
C TYR A 4 -2.29 7.04 -10.78
N ARG A 5 -2.37 7.22 -12.09
CA ARG A 5 -1.34 6.76 -13.02
C ARG A 5 -0.49 7.94 -13.49
N PRO A 6 0.82 7.98 -13.16
CA PRO A 6 1.77 8.89 -13.77
C PRO A 6 1.86 8.72 -15.30
N ASP A 7 2.33 9.74 -16.01
CA ASP A 7 2.45 9.70 -17.47
C ASP A 7 3.51 8.70 -17.97
N ASP A 8 4.54 8.44 -17.16
CA ASP A 8 5.61 7.48 -17.44
C ASP A 8 5.24 6.03 -17.07
N TYR A 9 4.03 5.78 -16.56
CA TYR A 9 3.59 4.46 -16.16
C TYR A 9 2.84 3.74 -17.27
N GLY A 10 3.18 2.47 -17.45
CA GLY A 10 2.42 1.56 -18.30
C GLY A 10 0.99 1.36 -17.80
N HIS A 11 0.12 0.90 -18.69
CA HIS A 11 -1.22 0.48 -18.31
C HIS A 11 -1.16 -0.67 -17.28
N GLY A 12 -1.90 -0.55 -16.18
CA GLY A 12 -1.83 -1.50 -15.07
C GLY A 12 -0.73 -1.25 -14.03
N ALA A 13 -0.05 -0.10 -14.12
CA ALA A 13 0.79 0.41 -13.04
C ALA A 13 0.20 1.72 -12.49
N TRP A 14 0.26 1.88 -11.17
CA TRP A 14 -0.35 3.01 -10.47
C TRP A 14 0.54 3.48 -9.32
N ARG A 15 0.42 4.76 -8.97
CA ARG A 15 0.92 5.35 -7.73
C ARG A 15 -0.19 5.39 -6.69
N VAL A 16 0.17 5.09 -5.46
CA VAL A 16 -0.68 5.26 -4.29
C VAL A 16 0.01 6.24 -3.34
N LEU A 17 -0.70 7.31 -2.99
CA LEU A 17 -0.28 8.26 -1.97
C LEU A 17 -1.20 8.14 -0.76
N LEU A 18 -0.63 7.76 0.38
CA LEU A 18 -1.27 7.73 1.68
C LEU A 18 -0.79 8.95 2.48
N VAL A 19 -1.73 9.63 3.14
CA VAL A 19 -1.45 10.77 4.00
C VAL A 19 -2.28 10.58 5.27
N LEU A 20 -1.61 10.60 6.40
CA LEU A 20 -2.22 10.55 7.72
C LEU A 20 -2.69 11.94 8.15
N ASP A 21 -3.66 11.95 9.06
CA ASP A 21 -4.06 13.17 9.76
C ASP A 21 -2.96 13.61 10.74
N GLU A 22 -2.81 14.93 10.94
CA GLU A 22 -1.78 15.50 11.82
C GLU A 22 -1.84 14.94 13.25
N SER A 23 -3.01 14.52 13.71
CA SER A 23 -3.21 13.95 15.05
C SER A 23 -2.48 12.63 15.30
N VAL A 24 -2.06 11.90 14.26
CA VAL A 24 -1.42 10.57 14.37
C VAL A 24 -0.02 10.49 13.76
N ILE A 25 0.53 11.59 13.23
CA ILE A 25 1.83 11.63 12.52
C ILE A 25 3.01 11.20 13.40
N THR A 26 2.93 11.38 14.72
CA THR A 26 4.04 11.12 15.65
C THR A 26 4.30 9.63 15.90
N GLN A 27 3.44 8.76 15.39
CA GLN A 27 3.51 7.32 15.59
C GLN A 27 3.91 6.64 14.27
N THR A 28 4.88 5.74 14.35
CA THR A 28 5.36 4.98 13.20
C THR A 28 4.96 3.52 13.37
N TRP A 29 4.13 3.02 12.46
CA TRP A 29 3.71 1.63 12.42
C TRP A 29 4.22 0.95 11.16
N ASN A 30 4.53 -0.34 11.29
CA ASN A 30 4.77 -1.21 10.15
C ASN A 30 3.44 -1.87 9.80
N ILE A 31 2.86 -1.46 8.67
CA ILE A 31 1.51 -1.86 8.27
C ILE A 31 1.65 -2.97 7.22
N PRO A 32 1.04 -4.14 7.43
CA PRO A 32 1.08 -5.21 6.45
C PRO A 32 0.34 -4.80 5.17
N PHE A 33 0.81 -5.28 4.03
CA PHE A 33 0.05 -5.11 2.79
C PHE A 33 -1.24 -5.94 2.84
N PRO A 34 -2.38 -5.40 2.39
CA PRO A 34 -3.58 -6.22 2.23
C PRO A 34 -3.36 -7.25 1.12
N GLU A 35 -3.77 -8.50 1.38
CA GLU A 35 -3.78 -9.56 0.37
C GLU A 35 -4.91 -9.31 -0.62
N LEU A 36 -4.55 -8.97 -1.86
CA LEU A 36 -5.51 -8.60 -2.91
C LEU A 36 -5.21 -9.39 -4.18
N ASP A 37 -6.18 -10.18 -4.64
CA ASP A 37 -6.01 -10.98 -5.85
C ASP A 37 -5.75 -10.08 -7.07
N GLY A 38 -4.81 -10.50 -7.91
CA GLY A 38 -4.36 -9.75 -9.07
C GLY A 38 -3.66 -8.43 -8.77
N ARG A 39 -3.32 -8.11 -7.51
CA ARG A 39 -2.63 -6.86 -7.15
C ARG A 39 -1.29 -7.14 -6.50
N ARG A 40 -0.33 -6.27 -6.78
CA ARG A 40 1.00 -6.30 -6.18
C ARG A 40 1.43 -4.91 -5.78
N PHE A 41 1.88 -4.76 -4.55
CA PHE A 41 2.45 -3.53 -4.04
C PHE A 41 3.97 -3.59 -3.95
N THR A 42 4.59 -2.43 -4.08
CA THR A 42 5.97 -2.17 -3.65
C THR A 42 6.04 -0.75 -3.10
N THR A 43 6.86 -0.52 -2.09
CA THR A 43 7.12 0.82 -1.54
C THR A 43 8.06 1.62 -2.44
N ASP A 44 7.95 2.95 -2.36
CA ASP A 44 9.08 3.80 -2.72
C ASP A 44 10.23 3.61 -1.72
N PRO A 45 11.49 3.86 -2.14
CA PRO A 45 12.63 3.82 -1.23
C PRO A 45 12.41 4.70 0.01
N GLY A 46 12.55 4.10 1.19
CA GLY A 46 12.36 4.78 2.48
C GLY A 46 11.04 4.46 3.19
N TYR A 47 10.08 3.84 2.50
CA TYR A 47 8.83 3.37 3.10
C TYR A 47 8.81 1.86 3.37
N ASP A 48 9.84 1.12 2.94
CA ASP A 48 9.99 -0.32 3.18
C ASP A 48 10.06 -0.65 4.68
N ALA A 49 9.24 -1.61 5.09
CA ALA A 49 9.25 -2.15 6.45
C ALA A 49 9.11 -3.67 6.46
N LEU A 50 9.37 -4.27 7.63
CA LEU A 50 9.16 -5.69 7.88
C LEU A 50 8.30 -5.89 9.14
N ILE A 51 7.42 -6.88 9.10
CA ILE A 51 6.64 -7.31 10.26
C ILE A 51 6.95 -8.77 10.59
N SER A 52 7.14 -9.07 11.87
CA SER A 52 7.41 -10.43 12.35
C SER A 52 6.09 -11.19 12.41
N THR A 53 5.96 -12.30 11.69
CA THR A 53 4.74 -13.14 11.68
C THR A 53 4.89 -14.43 12.51
N ALA A 54 6.12 -14.86 12.74
CA ALA A 54 6.51 -15.94 13.65
C ALA A 54 7.99 -15.76 14.02
N PRO A 55 8.52 -16.51 15.02
CA PRO A 55 9.97 -16.56 15.22
C PRO A 55 10.69 -16.90 13.91
N ASP A 56 11.67 -16.08 13.54
CA ASP A 56 12.44 -16.18 12.30
C ASP A 56 11.65 -16.02 10.98
N SER A 57 10.40 -15.54 11.02
CA SER A 57 9.56 -15.28 9.85
C SER A 57 9.17 -13.81 9.75
N TRP A 58 9.39 -13.23 8.57
CA TRP A 58 9.17 -11.81 8.30
C TRP A 58 8.41 -11.62 7.00
N ASP A 59 7.35 -10.82 7.05
CA ASP A 59 6.61 -10.38 5.88
C ASP A 59 6.90 -8.91 5.56
N LYS A 60 6.70 -8.55 4.29
CA LYS A 60 6.84 -7.17 3.83
C LYS A 60 5.70 -6.32 4.36
N ALA A 61 6.06 -5.12 4.81
CA ALA A 61 5.15 -4.09 5.28
C ALA A 61 5.55 -2.75 4.64
N PHE A 62 4.72 -1.73 4.88
CA PHE A 62 5.06 -0.34 4.60
C PHE A 62 4.94 0.49 5.87
N CYS A 63 5.66 1.61 5.92
CA CYS A 63 5.56 2.57 7.02
C CYS A 63 5.28 3.97 6.51
N PHE A 64 4.89 4.85 7.43
CA PHE A 64 4.76 6.28 7.18
C PHE A 64 6.01 7.03 7.65
N VAL A 65 6.46 7.98 6.84
CA VAL A 65 7.52 8.93 7.17
C VAL A 65 6.90 10.32 7.10
N ASP A 66 6.94 11.05 8.23
CA ASP A 66 6.31 12.36 8.38
C ASP A 66 4.83 12.39 7.93
N GLY A 67 4.09 11.32 8.25
CA GLY A 67 2.66 11.19 7.92
C GLY A 67 2.38 10.83 6.46
N ILE A 68 3.40 10.59 5.64
CA ILE A 68 3.27 10.26 4.21
C ILE A 68 3.76 8.83 3.96
N CYS A 69 3.10 8.12 3.05
CA CYS A 69 3.61 6.87 2.50
C CYS A 69 3.29 6.80 1.00
N GLU A 70 4.30 6.46 0.20
CA GLU A 70 4.16 6.31 -1.25
C GLU A 70 4.42 4.87 -1.69
N LEU A 71 3.50 4.34 -2.50
CA LEU A 71 3.56 2.98 -3.01
C LEU A 71 3.39 2.96 -4.52
N HIS A 72 3.91 1.91 -5.13
CA HIS A 72 3.54 1.44 -6.46
C HIS A 72 2.54 0.30 -6.34
N LEU A 73 1.56 0.27 -7.24
CA LEU A 73 0.54 -0.76 -7.37
C LEU A 73 0.53 -1.29 -8.81
N TYR A 74 0.55 -2.61 -8.97
CA TYR A 74 0.57 -3.28 -10.27
C TYR A 74 -0.58 -4.30 -10.40
N SER A 75 -1.12 -4.48 -11.61
CA SER A 75 -2.16 -5.47 -11.96
C SER A 75 -1.66 -6.92 -12.01
N ASN A 76 -0.43 -7.18 -11.53
CA ASN A 76 0.19 -8.48 -11.30
C ASN A 76 -0.04 -9.55 -12.39
N GLY A 77 0.24 -9.22 -13.65
CA GLY A 77 0.15 -10.17 -14.77
C GLY A 77 -1.26 -10.37 -15.34
N VAL A 78 -2.26 -9.66 -14.81
CA VAL A 78 -3.63 -9.59 -15.35
C VAL A 78 -3.81 -8.24 -16.03
N ALA A 79 -4.54 -8.19 -17.15
CA ALA A 79 -4.94 -6.93 -17.76
C ALA A 79 -5.78 -6.11 -16.76
N GLU A 80 -5.52 -4.82 -16.61
CA GLU A 80 -6.19 -3.98 -15.60
C GLU A 80 -7.71 -3.99 -15.73
N GLU A 81 -8.25 -4.02 -16.95
CA GLU A 81 -9.69 -4.08 -17.24
C GLU A 81 -10.33 -5.40 -16.80
N GLN A 82 -9.52 -6.43 -16.61
CA GLN A 82 -9.93 -7.77 -16.19
C GLN A 82 -9.50 -8.08 -14.75
N ASN A 83 -8.89 -7.11 -14.06
CA ASN A 83 -8.41 -7.33 -12.71
C ASN A 83 -9.60 -7.57 -11.76
N PRO A 84 -9.60 -8.69 -11.00
CA PRO A 84 -10.73 -9.03 -10.14
C PRO A 84 -10.91 -8.02 -8.99
N THR A 85 -9.83 -7.31 -8.64
CA THR A 85 -9.83 -6.30 -7.59
C THR A 85 -9.75 -4.90 -8.20
N PRO A 86 -10.86 -4.18 -8.39
CA PRO A 86 -10.83 -2.85 -8.98
C PRO A 86 -10.19 -1.83 -8.03
N LEU A 87 -9.67 -0.71 -8.56
CA LEU A 87 -8.97 0.31 -7.75
C LEU A 87 -9.76 0.83 -6.53
N PRO A 88 -11.09 1.01 -6.57
CA PRO A 88 -11.86 1.36 -5.37
C PRO A 88 -11.80 0.30 -4.25
N ALA A 89 -11.76 -0.99 -4.59
CA ALA A 89 -11.59 -2.05 -3.60
C ALA A 89 -10.17 -2.08 -3.02
N VAL A 90 -9.17 -1.78 -3.87
CA VAL A 90 -7.78 -1.58 -3.41
C VAL A 90 -7.69 -0.44 -2.39
N ALA A 91 -8.34 0.68 -2.73
CA ALA A 91 -8.42 1.85 -1.87
C ALA A 91 -9.01 1.52 -0.50
N GLU A 92 -10.16 0.86 -0.48
CA GLU A 92 -10.83 0.45 0.76
C GLU A 92 -9.96 -0.49 1.61
N ALA A 93 -9.34 -1.50 0.99
CA ALA A 93 -8.47 -2.45 1.69
C ALA A 93 -7.25 -1.78 2.33
N LEU A 94 -6.61 -0.84 1.63
CA LEU A 94 -5.49 -0.07 2.19
C LEU A 94 -5.92 0.82 3.36
N ILE A 95 -7.07 1.50 3.24
CA ILE A 95 -7.60 2.31 4.34
C ILE A 95 -7.87 1.43 5.56
N ASN A 96 -8.50 0.27 5.37
CA ASN A 96 -8.79 -0.65 6.46
C ASN A 96 -7.51 -1.18 7.13
N ALA A 97 -6.49 -1.53 6.35
CA ALA A 97 -5.19 -1.97 6.90
C ALA A 97 -4.54 -0.87 7.74
N VAL A 98 -4.54 0.38 7.26
CA VAL A 98 -4.01 1.52 8.02
C VAL A 98 -4.82 1.74 9.30
N VAL A 99 -6.14 1.86 9.19
CA VAL A 99 -7.01 2.12 10.35
C VAL A 99 -6.92 1.02 11.40
N HIS A 100 -6.75 -0.24 11.00
CA HIS A 100 -6.61 -1.36 11.94
C HIS A 100 -5.37 -1.20 12.84
N GLU A 101 -4.25 -0.75 12.29
CA GLU A 101 -3.00 -0.58 13.04
C GLU A 101 -2.94 0.73 13.85
N LEU A 102 -3.81 1.70 13.54
CA LEU A 102 -3.93 2.96 14.27
C LEU A 102 -4.77 2.85 15.56
N LEU A 103 -5.57 1.78 15.73
CA LEU A 103 -6.53 1.60 16.83
C LEU A 103 -6.08 0.51 17.81
#